data_AF-A0A7J5VX49-F1
#
_entry.id   AF-A0A7J5VX49-F1
#
_cell.length_a   1.000
_cell.length_b   1.000
_cell.length_c   1.000
_cell.angle_alpha   90.00
_cell.angle_beta   90.00
_cell.angle_gamma   90.00
#
_symmetry.space_group_name_H-M   'P 1'
#
loop_
_entity.id
_entity.type
_entity.pdbx_description
1 polymer ?
#
loop_
_entity_poly.entity_id
_entity_poly.type
_entity_poly.pdbx_seq_one_letter_code
_entity_poly.pdbx_strand_id
1 'polypeptide(L)' 'MKIKLKGDLDSELIAIGLKPGDIIEATADPVSKVGAMNFDRYHHGTKYSCVVWPANYEIEPLIK' A
#
# COMPACT_ATOMS: atom_id res chain seq x y z
N MET A 1 -7.91 4.34 5.02
CA MET A 1 -6.94 5.24 5.68
C MET A 1 -5.81 5.54 4.71
N LYS A 2 -5.04 6.62 4.92
CA LYS A 2 -3.88 6.92 4.08
C LYS A 2 -2.62 6.33 4.69
N ILE A 3 -1.81 5.70 3.86
CA ILE A 3 -0.50 5.18 4.23
C ILE A 3 0.54 5.68 3.23
N LYS A 4 1.77 5.89 3.71
CA LYS A 4 2.92 6.23 2.90
C LYS A 4 3.80 5.01 2.73
N LEU A 5 4.04 4.60 1.49
CA LEU A 5 4.93 3.50 1.15
C LEU A 5 6.37 3.83 1.56
N LYS A 6 7.12 2.85 2.07
CA LYS A 6 8.52 3.00 2.47
C LYS A 6 9.32 1.71 2.29
N GLY A 7 10.64 1.83 2.42
CA GLY A 7 11.57 0.71 2.35
C GLY A 7 11.58 0.03 0.97
N ASP A 8 11.98 -1.23 0.95
CA ASP A 8 12.00 -2.03 -0.29
C ASP A 8 10.61 -2.63 -0.52
N LEU A 9 9.95 -2.20 -1.60
CA LEU A 9 8.65 -2.74 -2.00
C LEU A 9 8.83 -4.04 -2.77
N ASP A 10 7.81 -4.90 -2.71
CA ASP A 10 7.77 -6.11 -3.53
C ASP A 10 7.87 -5.76 -5.02
N SER A 11 8.58 -6.59 -5.79
CA SER A 11 8.87 -6.30 -7.20
C SER A 11 7.60 -6.14 -8.05
N GLU A 12 6.52 -6.82 -7.68
CA GLU A 12 5.22 -6.71 -8.35
C GLU A 12 4.58 -5.33 -8.15
N LEU A 13 4.72 -4.75 -6.95
CA LEU A 13 4.23 -3.40 -6.66
C LEU A 13 5.04 -2.35 -7.45
N ILE A 14 6.35 -2.55 -7.55
CA ILE A 14 7.23 -1.69 -8.35
C ILE A 14 6.87 -1.80 -9.84
N ALA A 15 6.59 -3.01 -10.34
CA ALA A 15 6.23 -3.26 -11.74
C ALA A 15 4.91 -2.56 -12.14
N ILE A 16 3.98 -2.36 -11.20
CA ILE A 16 2.74 -1.58 -11.42
C ILE A 16 2.91 -0.08 -11.12
N GLY A 17 4.15 0.38 -10.95
CA GLY A 17 4.51 1.80 -10.86
C GLY A 17 4.37 2.42 -9.47
N LEU A 18 4.36 1.62 -8.41
CA LEU A 18 4.44 2.12 -7.03
C LEU A 18 5.90 2.30 -6.62
N LYS A 19 6.15 3.30 -5.78
CA LYS A 19 7.48 3.57 -5.24
C LYS A 19 7.42 4.02 -3.78
N PRO A 20 8.53 3.88 -3.03
CA PRO A 20 8.65 4.49 -1.71
C PRO A 20 8.37 5.99 -1.76
N GLY A 21 7.60 6.48 -0.79
CA GLY A 21 7.13 7.86 -0.70
C GLY A 21 5.73 8.08 -1.26
N ASP A 22 5.18 7.14 -2.04
CA ASP A 22 3.80 7.25 -2.54
C ASP A 22 2.79 7.17 -1.40
N ILE A 23 1.78 8.04 -1.45
CA ILE A 23 0.67 8.07 -0.49
C ILE A 23 -0.53 7.41 -1.15
N ILE A 24 -1.05 6.36 -0.52
CA ILE A 24 -2.17 5.58 -1.05
C ILE A 24 -3.28 5.42 -0.02
N GLU A 25 -4.50 5.28 -0.50
CA GLU A 25 -5.63 4.88 0.33
C GLU A 25 -5.67 3.36 0.44
N ALA A 26 -5.58 2.87 1.67
CA ALA A 26 -5.60 1.45 1.99
C ALA A 26 -6.55 1.17 3.15
N THR A 27 -7.03 -0.07 3.22
CA THR A 27 -7.84 -0.60 4.31
C THR A 27 -7.05 -1.66 5.05
N ALA A 28 -7.22 -1.75 6.37
CA ALA A 28 -6.62 -2.84 7.13
C ALA A 28 -7.22 -4.17 6.65
N ASP A 29 -6.37 -5.17 6.46
CA ASP A 29 -6.82 -6.52 6.15
C ASP A 29 -7.62 -7.07 7.34
N PRO A 30 -8.91 -7.43 7.16
CA PRO A 30 -9.76 -7.87 8.26
C PRO A 30 -9.37 -9.25 8.83
N VAL A 31 -8.59 -10.04 8.09
CA VAL A 31 -8.15 -11.39 8.49
C VAL A 31 -6.73 -11.37 9.08
N SER A 32 -5.90 -10.43 8.64
CA SER A 32 -4.49 -10.36 9.05
C SER A 32 -4.33 -9.77 10.45
N LYS A 33 -3.84 -10.59 11.39
CA LYS A 33 -3.46 -10.13 12.75
C LYS A 33 -2.15 -9.33 12.79
N VAL A 34 -1.42 -9.27 11.69
CA VAL A 34 -0.08 -8.67 11.65
C VAL A 34 -0.07 -7.29 10.99
N GLY A 35 -1.23 -6.69 10.74
CA GLY A 35 -1.33 -5.32 10.24
C GLY A 35 -1.06 -5.18 8.74
N ALA A 36 -1.40 -6.18 7.93
CA ALA A 36 -1.39 -6.00 6.48
C ALA A 36 -2.42 -4.95 6.05
N MET A 37 -2.11 -4.21 4.99
CA MET A 37 -2.98 -3.19 4.41
C MET A 37 -3.28 -3.53 2.95
N ASN A 38 -4.56 -3.56 2.61
CA ASN A 38 -5.06 -3.85 1.27
C ASN A 38 -5.42 -2.56 0.53
N PHE A 39 -5.17 -2.50 -0.77
CA PHE A 39 -5.59 -1.40 -1.62
C PHE A 39 -5.74 -1.85 -3.07
N ASP A 40 -6.47 -1.06 -3.85
CA ASP A 40 -6.61 -1.28 -5.29
C ASP A 40 -5.78 -0.25 -6.07
N ARG A 41 -5.13 -0.70 -7.15
CA ARG A 41 -4.37 0.16 -8.05
C ARG A 41 -4.76 -0.12 -9.49
N TYR A 42 -4.96 0.93 -10.28
CA TYR A 42 -5.08 0.82 -11.73
C TYR A 42 -3.73 1.06 -12.38
N HIS A 43 -3.32 0.15 -13.25
CA HIS A 43 -2.12 0.28 -14.06
C HIS A 43 -2.42 -0.22 -15.47
N HIS A 44 -2.16 0.60 -16.49
CA HIS A 44 -2.47 0.32 -17.90
C HIS A 44 -3.90 -0.19 -18.18
N GLY A 45 -4.89 0.34 -17.47
CA GLY A 45 -6.30 -0.04 -17.62
C GLY A 45 -6.71 -1.33 -16.90
N THR A 46 -5.77 -2.03 -16.26
CA THR A 46 -6.04 -3.20 -15.43
C THR A 46 -6.06 -2.83 -13.95
N LYS A 47 -7.03 -3.38 -13.22
CA LYS A 47 -7.16 -3.23 -11.77
C LYS A 47 -6.38 -4.34 -11.07
N TYR A 48 -5.52 -3.97 -10.13
CA TYR A 48 -4.73 -4.86 -9.28
C TYR A 48 -5.18 -4.69 -7.83
N SER A 49 -5.52 -5.80 -7.17
CA SER A 49 -5.73 -5.83 -5.73
C SER A 49 -4.40 -6.17 -5.07
N CYS A 50 -3.93 -5.25 -4.24
CA CYS A 50 -2.58 -5.23 -3.71
C CYS A 50 -2.62 -5.32 -2.19
N VAL A 51 -1.53 -5.84 -1.60
CA VAL A 51 -1.31 -5.88 -0.16
C VAL A 51 0.09 -5.37 0.15
N VAL A 52 0.23 -4.64 1.26
CA VAL A 52 1.52 -4.23 1.83
C VAL A 52 1.58 -4.57 3.32
N TRP A 53 2.76 -4.97 3.78
CA TRP A 53 3.02 -5.34 5.17
C TRP A 53 3.56 -4.15 5.97
N PRO A 54 3.46 -4.16 7.32
CA PRO A 54 3.87 -3.03 8.16
C PRO A 54 5.30 -2.53 7.96
N ALA A 55 6.22 -3.39 7.52
CA ALA A 55 7.59 -2.99 7.20
C ALA A 55 7.66 -1.98 6.03
N ASN A 56 6.66 -2.00 5.15
CA ASN A 56 6.65 -1.27 3.89
C ASN A 56 5.75 -0.03 3.87
N TYR A 57 5.18 0.35 5.02
CA TYR A 57 4.37 1.57 5.09
C TYR A 57 4.46 2.27 6.44
N GLU A 58 4.10 3.55 6.43
CA GLU A 58 3.80 4.34 7.62
C GLU A 58 2.36 4.85 7.53
N ILE A 59 1.65 4.85 8.65
CA ILE A 59 0.32 5.45 8.70
C ILE A 59 0.50 6.96 8.58
N GLU A 60 -0.13 7.56 7.57
CA GLU A 60 -0.09 9.00 7.41
C GLU A 60 -1.07 9.61 8.41
N PRO A 61 -0.59 10.40 9.39
CA PRO A 61 -1.50 11.03 10.33
C PRO A 61 -2.42 11.98 9.57
N LEU A 62 -3.72 11.90 9.86
CA LEU A 62 -4.67 12.92 9.44
C LEU A 62 -4.26 14.22 10.12
N ILE A 63 -3.55 15.09 9.41
CA ILE A 63 -3.32 16.46 9.85
C ILE A 63 -4.70 17.12 9.93
N LYS A 64 -5.11 17.47 11.15
CA LYS A 64 -6.35 18.19 11.44
C LYS A 64 -6.26 19.65 11.00
#